data_AF-A0A923NB56-F1
#
_entry.id   AF-A0A923NB56-F1
#
_cell.length_a   1.000
_cell.length_b   1.000
_cell.length_c   1.000
_cell.angle_alpha   90.00
_cell.angle_beta   90.00
_cell.angle_gamma   90.00
#
_symmetry.space_group_name_H-M   'P 1'
#
loop_
_entity.id
_entity.type
_entity.pdbx_description
1 polymer ?
#
loop_
_entity_poly.entity_id
_entity_poly.type
_entity_poly.pdbx_seq_one_letter_code
_entity_poly.pdbx_strand_id
1 'polypeptide(L)'
;MYLLMILFITVVAPFLVMPRYITKGGRNPYDVVLISVITICAAAAVIFMGASMVGDGVLSQLHGSIEEISKAAAQDPTVIKALKLESHDMAERVKLLTAVYDEALKLIPACIMILSCLTSYIAYLILSKSLSRRGEVNKMPRFREFDMPNTAVFVLVAIYMIVWLATMTGSVENSAFYTNMDLLFDFVMYLQGASVIFMLFYVKHIPKGFALALTIVLWNIYMGRSIIVMLGIFDLIFSFKYRLLYHESKKRR
;
A
#
# COMPACT_ATOMS: atom_id res chain seq x y z
N MET A 1 19.77 2.33 -11.29
CA MET A 1 19.05 2.14 -12.58
C MET A 1 17.78 1.30 -12.42
N TYR A 2 17.83 0.17 -11.71
CA TYR A 2 16.70 -0.77 -11.59
C TYR A 2 15.46 -0.19 -10.89
N LEU A 3 15.64 0.61 -9.84
CA LEU A 3 14.52 1.28 -9.16
C LEU A 3 13.73 2.18 -10.13
N LEU A 4 14.41 2.93 -10.99
CA LEU A 4 13.76 3.78 -12.01
C LEU A 4 12.98 2.95 -13.02
N MET A 5 13.50 1.78 -13.43
CA MET A 5 12.77 0.86 -14.30
C MET A 5 11.50 0.34 -13.62
N ILE A 6 11.57 -0.02 -12.33
CA ILE A 6 10.41 -0.46 -11.56
C ILE A 6 9.38 0.67 -11.46
N LEU A 7 9.80 1.89 -11.15
CA LEU A 7 8.90 3.05 -11.08
C LEU A 7 8.26 3.35 -12.44
N PHE A 8 9.02 3.26 -13.53
CA PHE A 8 8.51 3.43 -14.89
C PHE A 8 7.45 2.38 -15.23
N ILE A 9 7.72 1.10 -14.97
CA ILE A 9 6.75 0.01 -15.18
C ILE A 9 5.50 0.21 -14.33
N THR A 10 5.66 0.65 -13.09
CA THR A 10 4.55 0.92 -12.16
C THR A 10 3.57 1.94 -12.75
N VAL A 11 4.07 2.95 -13.46
CA VAL A 11 3.24 3.97 -14.12
C VAL A 11 2.69 3.49 -15.46
N VAL A 12 3.49 2.79 -16.27
CA VAL A 12 3.13 2.46 -17.67
C VAL A 12 2.29 1.19 -17.79
N ALA A 13 2.57 0.15 -17.00
CA ALA A 13 1.90 -1.14 -17.10
C ALA A 13 0.36 -1.07 -16.98
N PRO A 14 -0.24 -0.25 -16.10
CA PRO A 14 -1.70 -0.12 -16.05
C PRO A 14 -2.32 0.28 -17.39
N PHE A 15 -1.67 1.18 -18.13
CA PHE A 15 -2.16 1.65 -19.43
C PHE A 15 -2.06 0.60 -20.54
N LEU A 16 -1.17 -0.39 -20.37
CA LEU A 16 -1.03 -1.50 -21.32
C LEU A 16 -2.01 -2.64 -20.99
N VAL A 17 -2.21 -2.95 -19.71
CA VAL A 17 -2.93 -4.15 -19.27
C VAL A 17 -4.44 -3.95 -19.19
N MET A 18 -4.89 -2.79 -18.72
CA MET A 18 -6.29 -2.56 -18.36
C MET A 18 -7.26 -2.33 -19.53
N PRO A 19 -6.90 -1.68 -20.67
CA PRO A 19 -7.88 -1.28 -21.69
C PRO A 19 -8.76 -2.43 -22.20
N ARG A 20 -8.20 -3.63 -22.35
CA ARG A 20 -8.91 -4.84 -22.80
C ARG A 20 -10.01 -5.33 -21.85
N TYR A 21 -10.02 -4.88 -20.60
CA TYR A 21 -10.97 -5.35 -19.57
C TYR A 21 -12.00 -4.29 -19.14
N ILE A 22 -11.86 -3.03 -19.59
CA ILE A 22 -12.70 -1.90 -19.17
C ILE A 22 -14.04 -1.82 -19.92
N THR A 23 -14.28 -2.69 -20.91
CA THR A 23 -15.50 -2.71 -21.71
C THR A 23 -16.74 -3.16 -20.92
N LYS A 24 -17.95 -2.76 -21.35
CA LYS A 24 -19.21 -3.27 -20.79
C LYS A 24 -19.28 -4.79 -20.86
N GLY A 25 -19.69 -5.44 -19.77
CA GLY A 25 -19.69 -6.90 -19.63
C GLY A 25 -18.29 -7.50 -19.40
N GLY A 26 -17.26 -6.66 -19.29
CA GLY A 26 -15.94 -7.05 -18.84
C GLY A 26 -15.90 -7.35 -17.34
N ARG A 27 -14.68 -7.49 -16.79
CA ARG A 27 -14.46 -7.82 -15.38
C ARG A 27 -14.89 -6.69 -14.45
N ASN A 28 -15.04 -7.01 -13.16
CA ASN A 28 -15.24 -6.01 -12.12
C ASN A 28 -14.05 -5.04 -12.12
N PRO A 29 -14.29 -3.72 -12.04
CA PRO A 29 -13.23 -2.71 -11.97
C PRO A 29 -12.11 -3.02 -10.96
N TYR A 30 -12.45 -3.52 -9.77
CA TYR A 30 -11.45 -3.87 -8.75
C TYR A 30 -10.56 -5.07 -9.16
N ASP A 31 -11.12 -6.05 -9.87
CA ASP A 31 -10.35 -7.18 -10.41
C ASP A 31 -9.36 -6.70 -11.47
N VAL A 32 -9.75 -5.75 -12.31
CA VAL A 32 -8.88 -5.17 -13.34
C VAL A 32 -7.71 -4.42 -12.70
N VAL A 33 -7.96 -3.69 -11.61
CA VAL A 33 -6.90 -3.05 -10.81
C VAL A 33 -5.97 -4.11 -10.23
N LEU A 34 -6.51 -5.17 -9.62
CA LEU A 34 -5.73 -6.26 -9.04
C LEU A 34 -4.83 -6.96 -10.08
N ILE A 35 -5.35 -7.24 -11.28
CA ILE A 35 -4.59 -7.85 -12.38
C ILE A 35 -3.39 -6.97 -12.76
N SER A 36 -3.59 -5.66 -12.83
CA SER A 36 -2.51 -4.70 -13.10
C SER A 36 -1.45 -4.70 -11.99
N VAL A 37 -1.89 -4.66 -10.72
CA VAL A 37 -1.00 -4.75 -9.55
C VAL A 37 -0.16 -6.03 -9.61
N ILE A 38 -0.78 -7.19 -9.82
CA ILE A 38 -0.08 -8.48 -9.93
C ILE A 38 0.92 -8.45 -11.10
N THR A 39 0.56 -7.84 -12.22
CA THR A 39 1.46 -7.72 -13.39
C THR A 39 2.68 -6.86 -13.06
N ILE A 40 2.49 -5.72 -12.38
CA ILE A 40 3.58 -4.84 -11.94
C ILE A 40 4.47 -5.56 -10.93
N CYS A 41 3.88 -6.24 -9.93
CA CYS A 41 4.63 -6.98 -8.92
C CYS A 41 5.45 -8.12 -9.55
N ALA A 42 4.89 -8.85 -10.51
CA ALA A 42 5.61 -9.89 -11.24
C ALA A 42 6.78 -9.30 -12.05
N ALA A 43 6.55 -8.19 -12.77
CA ALA A 43 7.62 -7.51 -13.50
C ALA A 43 8.72 -6.96 -12.57
N ALA A 44 8.35 -6.38 -11.43
CA ALA A 44 9.30 -5.92 -10.42
C ALA A 44 10.10 -7.08 -9.85
N ALA A 45 9.46 -8.22 -9.52
CA ALA A 45 10.14 -9.42 -9.04
C ALA A 45 11.17 -9.95 -10.05
N VAL A 46 10.83 -9.98 -11.35
CA VAL A 46 11.77 -10.36 -12.41
C VAL A 46 12.97 -9.41 -12.46
N ILE A 47 12.75 -8.09 -12.31
CA ILE A 47 13.85 -7.11 -12.26
C ILE A 47 14.72 -7.32 -11.03
N PHE A 48 14.13 -7.56 -9.85
CA PHE A 48 14.88 -7.86 -8.64
C PHE A 48 15.74 -9.11 -8.82
N MET A 49 15.18 -10.20 -9.35
CA MET A 49 15.91 -11.44 -9.61
C MET A 49 17.06 -11.21 -10.61
N GLY A 50 16.78 -10.53 -11.73
CA GLY A 50 17.79 -10.23 -12.74
C GLY A 50 18.92 -9.36 -12.21
N ALA A 51 18.60 -8.32 -11.44
CA ALA A 51 19.60 -7.45 -10.80
C ALA A 51 20.51 -8.23 -9.85
N SER A 52 19.92 -9.10 -9.02
CA SER A 52 20.69 -9.96 -8.11
C SER A 52 21.63 -10.94 -8.83
N MET A 53 21.24 -11.45 -10.01
CA MET A 53 22.09 -12.34 -10.81
C MET A 53 23.32 -11.65 -11.43
N VAL A 54 23.21 -10.34 -11.71
CA VAL A 54 24.30 -9.54 -12.30
C VAL A 54 25.32 -9.08 -11.23
N GLY A 55 25.02 -9.28 -9.94
CA GLY A 55 25.87 -8.89 -8.81
C GLY A 55 25.58 -7.48 -8.26
N ASP A 56 24.83 -6.67 -9.01
CA ASP A 56 24.33 -5.36 -8.58
C ASP A 56 22.88 -5.48 -8.11
N GLY A 57 22.69 -5.99 -6.88
CA GLY A 57 21.37 -6.01 -6.25
C GLY A 57 20.72 -4.61 -6.26
N VAL A 58 19.39 -4.55 -6.40
CA VAL A 58 18.66 -3.26 -6.42
C VAL A 58 18.92 -2.45 -5.14
N LEU A 59 19.11 -3.13 -4.00
CA LEU A 59 19.41 -2.52 -2.71
C LEU A 59 20.88 -2.08 -2.59
N SER A 60 21.84 -2.75 -3.24
CA SER A 60 23.25 -2.35 -3.19
C SER A 60 23.48 -1.01 -3.91
N GLN A 61 22.69 -0.72 -4.96
CA GLN A 61 22.70 0.59 -5.62
C GLN A 61 22.29 1.72 -4.67
N LEU A 62 21.49 1.43 -3.64
CA LEU A 62 21.03 2.44 -2.68
C LEU A 62 21.98 2.60 -1.50
N HIS A 63 22.74 1.56 -1.13
CA HIS A 63 23.68 1.62 -0.01
C HIS A 63 24.74 2.74 -0.16
N GLY A 64 25.29 2.94 -1.37
CA GLY A 64 26.25 4.01 -1.61
C GLY A 64 25.65 5.40 -1.36
N SER A 65 24.42 5.63 -1.84
CA SER A 65 23.69 6.88 -1.59
C SER A 65 23.29 7.03 -0.12
N ILE A 66 22.95 5.94 0.56
CA ILE A 66 22.63 5.96 2.00
C ILE A 66 23.85 6.37 2.80
N GLU A 67 25.03 5.84 2.50
CA GLU A 67 26.25 6.19 3.24
C GLU A 67 26.55 7.70 3.12
N GLU A 68 26.38 8.27 1.92
CA GLU A 68 26.51 9.72 1.69
C GLU A 68 25.45 10.52 2.48
N ILE A 69 24.18 10.11 2.44
CA ILE A 69 23.10 10.75 3.19
C ILE A 69 23.35 10.66 4.69
N SER A 70 23.79 9.50 5.20
CA SER A 70 24.12 9.29 6.61
C SER A 70 25.29 10.15 7.05
N LYS A 71 26.32 10.32 6.21
CA LYS A 71 27.42 11.26 6.48
C LYS A 71 26.95 12.71 6.55
N ALA A 72 26.11 13.14 5.61
CA ALA A 72 25.54 14.49 5.62
C ALA A 72 24.67 14.72 6.87
N ALA A 73 23.81 13.75 7.21
CA ALA A 73 22.95 13.81 8.39
C ALA A 73 23.73 13.74 9.71
N ALA A 74 24.83 13.00 9.77
CA ALA A 74 25.71 12.92 10.94
C ALA A 74 26.47 14.22 11.24
N GLN A 75 26.54 15.13 10.27
CA GLN A 75 27.12 16.47 10.42
C GLN A 75 26.08 17.55 10.77
N ASP A 76 24.78 17.28 10.57
CA ASP A 76 23.72 18.25 10.82
C ASP A 76 23.42 18.38 12.33
N PRO A 77 23.66 19.56 12.95
CA PRO A 77 23.39 19.78 14.37
C PRO A 77 21.93 19.51 14.79
N THR A 78 20.99 19.70 13.87
CA THR A 78 19.55 19.48 14.09
C THR A 78 19.26 18.00 14.26
N VAL A 79 19.83 17.17 13.37
CA VAL A 79 19.68 15.71 13.41
C VAL A 79 20.35 15.13 14.65
N ILE A 80 21.58 15.56 14.94
CA ILE A 80 22.33 15.11 16.11
C ILE A 80 21.55 15.38 17.40
N LYS A 81 21.01 16.60 17.54
CA LYS A 81 20.25 17.00 18.73
C LYS A 81 18.91 16.28 18.81
N ALA A 82 18.19 16.15 17.70
CA ALA A 82 16.89 15.48 17.65
C ALA A 82 16.99 13.98 18.02
N LEU A 83 18.06 13.32 17.55
CA LEU A 83 18.31 11.90 17.81
C LEU A 83 19.16 11.65 19.06
N LYS A 84 19.55 12.70 19.81
CA LYS A 84 20.39 12.62 21.01
C LYS A 84 21.73 11.91 20.78
N LEU A 85 22.36 12.19 19.63
CA LEU A 85 23.62 11.58 19.22
C LEU A 85 24.87 12.40 19.60
N GLU A 86 24.70 13.45 20.40
CA GLU A 86 25.76 14.41 20.76
C GLU A 86 26.97 13.74 21.41
N SER A 87 26.76 12.67 22.20
CA SER A 87 27.80 11.90 22.87
C SER A 87 28.56 10.92 21.99
N HIS A 88 28.08 10.68 20.76
CA HIS A 88 28.66 9.68 19.86
C HIS A 88 29.67 10.34 18.93
N ASP A 89 30.71 9.61 18.55
CA ASP A 89 31.67 10.07 17.57
C ASP A 89 31.07 10.08 16.15
N MET A 90 31.80 10.67 15.20
CA MET A 90 31.31 10.80 13.82
C MET A 90 31.08 9.43 13.15
N ALA A 91 31.94 8.45 13.40
CA ALA A 91 31.83 7.13 12.78
C ALA A 91 30.61 6.37 13.32
N GLU A 92 30.38 6.46 14.62
CA GLU A 92 29.25 5.86 15.31
C GLU A 92 27.93 6.51 14.92
N ARG A 93 27.89 7.85 14.77
CA ARG A 93 26.72 8.56 14.22
C ARG A 93 26.36 8.08 12.82
N VAL A 94 27.34 7.99 11.92
CA VAL A 94 27.12 7.50 10.57
C VAL A 94 26.58 6.07 10.60
N LYS A 95 27.21 5.18 11.39
CA LYS A 95 26.77 3.79 11.51
C LYS A 95 25.32 3.67 12.00
N LEU A 96 24.94 4.43 13.03
CA LEU A 96 23.58 4.42 13.57
C LEU A 96 22.57 4.94 12.55
N LEU A 97 22.91 6.01 11.82
CA LEU A 97 22.05 6.56 10.77
C LEU A 97 21.92 5.60 9.58
N THR A 98 23.02 4.98 9.15
CA THR A 98 23.00 3.96 8.09
C THR A 98 22.08 2.80 8.48
N ALA A 99 22.15 2.32 9.72
CA ALA A 99 21.26 1.24 10.20
C ALA A 99 19.78 1.63 10.12
N VAL A 100 19.42 2.88 10.42
CA VAL A 100 18.03 3.37 10.29
C VAL A 100 17.58 3.35 8.82
N TYR A 101 18.44 3.76 7.90
CA TYR A 101 18.12 3.71 6.47
C TYR A 101 18.05 2.28 5.94
N ASP A 102 18.89 1.37 6.42
CA ASP A 102 18.86 -0.04 6.06
C ASP A 102 17.53 -0.71 6.48
N GLU A 103 17.01 -0.37 7.66
CA GLU A 103 15.66 -0.79 8.05
C GLU A 103 14.57 -0.20 7.13
N ALA A 104 14.72 1.05 6.71
CA ALA A 104 13.79 1.66 5.76
C ALA A 104 13.85 1.00 4.36
N LEU A 105 15.02 0.56 3.91
CA LEU A 105 15.19 -0.16 2.64
C LEU A 105 14.41 -1.46 2.60
N LYS A 106 14.27 -2.14 3.75
CA LYS A 106 13.48 -3.37 3.84
C LYS A 106 12.03 -3.14 3.46
N LEU A 107 11.48 -1.92 3.58
CA LEU A 107 10.09 -1.59 3.22
C LEU A 107 9.86 -1.36 1.72
N ILE A 108 10.91 -1.26 0.91
CA ILE A 108 10.79 -0.95 -0.53
C ILE A 108 9.81 -1.89 -1.26
N PRO A 109 9.82 -3.22 -1.07
CA PRO A 109 8.89 -4.12 -1.74
C PRO A 109 7.42 -3.76 -1.46
N ALA A 110 7.05 -3.56 -0.19
CA ALA A 110 5.69 -3.14 0.18
C ALA A 110 5.34 -1.76 -0.39
N CYS A 111 6.28 -0.81 -0.38
CA CYS A 111 6.08 0.50 -0.99
C CYS A 111 5.80 0.40 -2.51
N ILE A 112 6.51 -0.47 -3.23
CA ILE A 112 6.25 -0.73 -4.65
C ILE A 112 4.84 -1.30 -4.85
N MET A 113 4.42 -2.26 -4.01
CA MET A 113 3.07 -2.84 -4.07
C MET A 113 1.99 -1.78 -3.81
N ILE A 114 2.15 -0.95 -2.78
CA ILE A 114 1.22 0.15 -2.47
C ILE A 114 1.16 1.14 -3.64
N LEU A 115 2.31 1.56 -4.15
CA LEU A 115 2.38 2.48 -5.29
C LEU A 115 1.73 1.88 -6.54
N SER A 116 1.92 0.58 -6.79
CA SER A 116 1.29 -0.13 -7.90
C SER A 116 -0.23 -0.15 -7.77
N CYS A 117 -0.76 -0.27 -6.55
CA CYS A 117 -2.19 -0.20 -6.29
C CYS A 117 -2.74 1.20 -6.58
N LEU A 118 -2.09 2.24 -6.05
CA LEU A 118 -2.49 3.64 -6.25
C LEU A 118 -2.45 4.03 -7.73
N THR A 119 -1.35 3.74 -8.42
CA THR A 119 -1.17 4.05 -9.85
C THR A 119 -2.15 3.27 -10.71
N SER A 120 -2.36 1.98 -10.44
CA SER A 120 -3.37 1.16 -11.14
C SER A 120 -4.79 1.71 -10.94
N TYR A 121 -5.14 2.08 -9.71
CA TYR A 121 -6.45 2.67 -9.42
C TYR A 121 -6.67 3.99 -10.16
N ILE A 122 -5.69 4.90 -10.12
CA ILE A 122 -5.74 6.19 -10.83
C ILE A 122 -5.81 5.98 -12.34
N ALA A 123 -4.98 5.07 -12.88
CA ALA A 123 -4.98 4.74 -14.30
C ALA A 123 -6.34 4.20 -14.74
N TYR A 124 -6.99 3.33 -13.95
CA TYR A 124 -8.34 2.84 -14.23
C TYR A 124 -9.35 4.00 -14.34
N LEU A 125 -9.30 4.97 -13.43
CA LEU A 125 -10.18 6.15 -13.47
C LEU A 125 -9.97 6.98 -14.74
N ILE A 126 -8.71 7.18 -15.14
CA ILE A 126 -8.37 7.94 -16.35
C ILE A 126 -8.83 7.17 -17.61
N LEU A 127 -8.51 5.88 -17.67
CA LEU A 127 -8.84 5.01 -18.80
C LEU A 127 -10.34 4.84 -18.98
N SER A 128 -11.08 4.53 -17.91
CA SER A 128 -12.55 4.38 -17.98
C SER A 128 -13.22 5.68 -18.44
N LYS A 129 -12.76 6.85 -17.95
CA LYS A 129 -13.27 8.15 -18.42
C LYS A 129 -12.93 8.39 -19.90
N SER A 130 -11.72 8.06 -20.34
CA SER A 130 -11.30 8.23 -21.74
C SER A 130 -12.07 7.29 -22.68
N LEU A 131 -12.16 6.00 -22.35
CA LEU A 131 -12.83 4.97 -23.12
C LEU A 131 -14.35 5.13 -23.13
N SER A 132 -14.95 5.69 -22.08
CA SER A 132 -16.40 5.99 -22.05
C SER A 132 -16.86 6.93 -23.16
N ARG A 133 -15.95 7.67 -23.80
CA ARG A 133 -16.26 8.52 -24.97
C ARG A 133 -16.48 7.70 -26.24
N ARG A 134 -16.00 6.45 -26.28
CA ARG A 134 -16.01 5.57 -27.46
C ARG A 134 -16.97 4.38 -27.32
N GLY A 135 -17.50 4.13 -26.13
CA GLY A 135 -18.43 3.03 -25.87
C GLY A 135 -18.81 2.93 -24.40
N GLU A 136 -19.68 1.98 -24.08
CA GLU A 136 -20.05 1.72 -22.70
C GLU A 136 -18.92 0.99 -21.96
N VAL A 137 -18.62 1.45 -20.74
CA VAL A 137 -17.53 0.94 -19.90
C VAL A 137 -18.02 0.65 -18.49
N ASN A 138 -17.38 -0.31 -17.83
CA ASN A 138 -17.59 -0.53 -16.40
C ASN A 138 -16.92 0.62 -15.64
N LYS A 139 -17.72 1.47 -14.98
CA LYS A 139 -17.17 2.57 -14.17
C LYS A 139 -16.78 2.06 -12.78
N MET A 140 -15.72 2.64 -12.22
CA MET A 140 -15.31 2.33 -10.87
C MET A 140 -16.46 2.62 -9.89
N PRO A 141 -16.79 1.69 -8.96
CA PRO A 141 -17.74 1.96 -7.90
C PRO A 141 -17.27 3.11 -7.02
N ARG A 142 -18.18 3.66 -6.21
CA ARG A 142 -17.80 4.71 -5.27
C ARG A 142 -16.88 4.12 -4.20
N PHE A 143 -15.91 4.87 -3.72
CA PHE A 143 -14.95 4.38 -2.70
C PHE A 143 -15.62 3.83 -1.43
N ARG A 144 -16.78 4.37 -1.02
CA ARG A 144 -17.57 3.84 0.10
C ARG A 144 -18.06 2.40 -0.09
N GLU A 145 -18.15 1.94 -1.33
CA GLU A 145 -18.56 0.59 -1.74
C GLU A 145 -17.33 -0.31 -1.96
N PHE A 146 -16.11 0.20 -1.76
CA PHE A 146 -14.91 -0.64 -1.70
C PHE A 146 -15.11 -1.66 -0.59
N ASP A 147 -14.92 -2.93 -0.91
CA ASP A 147 -15.03 -4.03 0.04
C ASP A 147 -14.01 -5.09 -0.33
N MET A 148 -13.20 -5.51 0.63
CA MET A 148 -12.37 -6.69 0.49
C MET A 148 -13.28 -7.93 0.49
N PRO A 149 -12.95 -8.97 -0.30
CA PRO A 149 -13.72 -10.20 -0.27
C PRO A 149 -13.66 -10.80 1.13
N ASN A 150 -14.77 -11.36 1.63
CA ASN A 150 -14.83 -11.94 2.98
C ASN A 150 -13.77 -13.05 3.21
N THR A 151 -13.27 -13.67 2.15
CA THR A 151 -12.19 -14.65 2.19
C THR A 151 -10.80 -14.04 2.41
N ALA A 152 -10.64 -12.73 2.26
CA ALA A 152 -9.37 -12.02 2.42
C ALA A 152 -8.76 -12.22 3.81
N VAL A 153 -9.59 -12.33 4.86
CA VAL A 153 -9.10 -12.63 6.23
C VAL A 153 -8.33 -13.94 6.24
N PHE A 154 -8.89 -15.00 5.65
CA PHE A 154 -8.25 -16.30 5.60
C PHE A 154 -6.98 -16.30 4.76
N VAL A 155 -6.98 -15.55 3.64
CA VAL A 155 -5.78 -15.38 2.82
C VAL A 155 -4.68 -14.68 3.61
N LEU A 156 -5.00 -13.59 4.33
CA LEU A 156 -4.03 -12.85 5.14
C LEU A 156 -3.46 -13.73 6.26
N VAL A 157 -4.32 -14.44 7.00
CA VAL A 157 -3.90 -15.39 8.04
C VAL A 157 -3.01 -16.48 7.44
N ALA A 158 -3.35 -17.02 6.28
CA ALA A 158 -2.54 -18.03 5.60
C ALA A 158 -1.16 -17.49 5.21
N ILE A 159 -1.06 -16.25 4.70
CA ILE A 159 0.24 -15.65 4.38
C ILE A 159 1.07 -15.45 5.65
N TYR A 160 0.49 -14.96 6.74
CA TYR A 160 1.20 -14.82 8.02
C TYR A 160 1.69 -16.17 8.55
N MET A 161 0.89 -17.23 8.42
CA MET A 161 1.27 -18.60 8.77
C MET A 161 2.42 -19.11 7.90
N ILE A 162 2.39 -18.87 6.59
CA ILE A 162 3.47 -19.26 5.67
C ILE A 162 4.78 -18.55 6.04
N VAL A 163 4.73 -17.24 6.31
CA VAL A 163 5.91 -16.48 6.73
C VAL A 163 6.44 -17.00 8.06
N TRP A 164 5.56 -17.27 9.02
CA TRP A 164 5.95 -17.87 10.30
C TRP A 164 6.61 -19.24 10.16
N LEU A 165 6.11 -20.10 9.28
CA LEU A 165 6.75 -21.39 9.00
C LEU A 165 8.11 -21.21 8.29
N ALA A 166 8.21 -20.27 7.35
CA ALA A 166 9.44 -19.99 6.61
C ALA A 166 10.55 -19.35 7.46
N THR A 167 10.19 -18.75 8.59
CA THR A 167 11.16 -18.19 9.54
C THR A 167 11.65 -19.25 10.53
N MET A 168 10.83 -20.25 10.86
CA MET A 168 11.27 -21.42 11.64
C MET A 168 12.38 -22.21 10.94
N THR A 169 12.41 -22.21 9.60
CA THR A 169 13.45 -22.89 8.82
C THR A 169 14.77 -22.10 8.73
N GLY A 170 14.86 -20.89 9.30
CA GLY A 170 16.05 -20.04 9.27
C GLY A 170 16.39 -19.44 7.90
N SER A 171 15.58 -19.75 6.88
CA SER A 171 15.78 -19.32 5.47
C SER A 171 15.42 -17.86 5.20
N VAL A 172 14.79 -17.19 6.16
CA VAL A 172 14.25 -15.84 5.99
C VAL A 172 14.67 -14.98 7.18
N GLU A 173 15.28 -13.82 6.91
CA GLU A 173 15.46 -12.80 7.94
C GLU A 173 14.09 -12.38 8.47
N ASN A 174 13.84 -12.76 9.72
CA ASN A 174 12.55 -12.62 10.40
C ASN A 174 11.95 -11.21 10.23
N SER A 175 12.76 -10.15 10.40
CA SER A 175 12.23 -8.78 10.47
C SER A 175 11.68 -8.26 9.15
N ALA A 176 12.38 -8.42 8.02
CA ALA A 176 12.00 -7.76 6.76
C ALA A 176 10.62 -8.20 6.24
N PHE A 177 10.32 -9.50 6.27
CA PHE A 177 9.04 -10.02 5.76
C PHE A 177 7.87 -9.58 6.62
N TYR A 178 7.99 -9.67 7.94
CA TYR A 178 6.95 -9.20 8.85
C TYR A 178 6.69 -7.71 8.67
N THR A 179 7.73 -6.87 8.57
CA THR A 179 7.52 -5.42 8.42
C THR A 179 6.81 -5.07 7.10
N ASN A 180 7.12 -5.75 6.00
CA ASN A 180 6.38 -5.56 4.73
C ASN A 180 4.93 -6.03 4.82
N MET A 181 4.70 -7.19 5.45
CA MET A 181 3.36 -7.72 5.66
C MET A 181 2.50 -6.79 6.50
N ASP A 182 3.04 -6.31 7.62
CA ASP A 182 2.35 -5.38 8.51
C ASP A 182 1.99 -4.09 7.78
N LEU A 183 2.92 -3.53 6.99
CA LEU A 183 2.66 -2.33 6.20
C LEU A 183 1.55 -2.55 5.16
N LEU A 184 1.54 -3.69 4.47
CA LEU A 184 0.51 -4.02 3.49
C LEU A 184 -0.85 -4.30 4.15
N PHE A 185 -0.85 -5.01 5.27
CA PHE A 185 -2.04 -5.29 6.07
C PHE A 185 -2.67 -3.99 6.56
N ASP A 186 -1.87 -3.13 7.20
CA ASP A 186 -2.30 -1.81 7.67
C ASP A 186 -2.86 -0.98 6.53
N PHE A 187 -2.19 -0.96 5.38
CA PHE A 187 -2.67 -0.22 4.21
C PHE A 187 -4.04 -0.73 3.71
N VAL A 188 -4.20 -2.03 3.52
CA VAL A 188 -5.46 -2.61 3.02
C VAL A 188 -6.60 -2.43 4.03
N MET A 189 -6.34 -2.69 5.31
CA MET A 189 -7.33 -2.52 6.38
C MET A 189 -7.67 -1.04 6.60
N TYR A 190 -6.71 -0.14 6.40
CA TYR A 190 -6.98 1.28 6.39
C TYR A 190 -7.93 1.67 5.26
N LEU A 191 -7.72 1.18 4.02
CA LEU A 191 -8.65 1.44 2.91
C LEU A 191 -10.06 0.89 3.21
N GLN A 192 -10.14 -0.32 3.77
CA GLN A 192 -11.41 -0.91 4.20
C GLN A 192 -12.09 -0.04 5.27
N GLY A 193 -11.37 0.36 6.31
CA GLY A 193 -11.91 1.21 7.37
C GLY A 193 -12.30 2.61 6.89
N ALA A 194 -11.50 3.19 6.01
CA ALA A 194 -11.83 4.45 5.34
C ALA A 194 -13.14 4.32 4.54
N SER A 195 -13.36 3.21 3.81
CA SER A 195 -14.60 2.98 3.07
C SER A 195 -15.84 3.01 3.98
N VAL A 196 -15.73 2.48 5.20
CA VAL A 196 -16.80 2.49 6.21
C VAL A 196 -17.07 3.89 6.72
N ILE A 197 -16.03 4.71 6.98
CA ILE A 197 -16.20 6.13 7.35
C ILE A 197 -16.96 6.86 6.24
N PHE A 198 -16.59 6.65 4.98
CA PHE A 198 -17.31 7.22 3.85
C PHE A 198 -18.77 6.73 3.75
N MET A 199 -19.04 5.47 4.09
CA MET A 199 -20.40 4.93 4.14
C MET A 199 -21.21 5.56 5.27
N LEU A 200 -20.64 5.70 6.47
CA LEU A 200 -21.29 6.34 7.61
C LEU A 200 -21.69 7.78 7.28
N PHE A 201 -20.77 8.55 6.69
CA PHE A 201 -21.03 9.93 6.29
C PHE A 201 -22.11 10.00 5.21
N TYR A 202 -22.12 9.06 4.27
CA TYR A 202 -23.18 8.96 3.27
C TYR A 202 -24.56 8.72 3.88
N VAL A 203 -24.68 7.73 4.78
CA VAL A 203 -25.94 7.42 5.47
C VAL A 203 -26.42 8.59 6.33
N LYS A 204 -25.48 9.31 6.95
CA LYS A 204 -25.76 10.50 7.76
C LYS A 204 -25.91 11.80 6.96
N HIS A 205 -25.87 11.74 5.62
CA HIS A 205 -25.96 12.91 4.74
C HIS A 205 -24.89 14.00 4.98
N ILE A 206 -23.72 13.61 5.48
CA ILE A 206 -22.57 14.51 5.69
C ILE A 206 -21.74 14.58 4.39
N PRO A 207 -21.27 15.78 3.97
CA PRO A 207 -20.47 15.92 2.76
C PRO A 207 -19.19 15.05 2.79
N LYS A 208 -18.89 14.41 1.64
CA LYS A 208 -17.72 13.52 1.46
C LYS A 208 -16.36 14.17 1.77
N GLY A 209 -16.27 15.51 1.70
CA GLY A 209 -15.04 16.25 2.04
C GLY A 209 -14.66 16.09 3.51
N PHE A 210 -15.64 16.05 4.41
CA PHE A 210 -15.38 15.83 5.83
C PHE A 210 -14.92 14.39 6.11
N ALA A 211 -15.49 13.40 5.42
CA ALA A 211 -15.02 12.02 5.52
C ALA A 211 -13.56 11.92 5.07
N LEU A 212 -13.20 12.55 3.95
CA LEU A 212 -11.82 12.58 3.46
C LEU A 212 -10.88 13.26 4.46
N ALA A 213 -11.24 14.44 4.96
CA ALA A 213 -10.44 15.17 5.95
C ALA A 213 -10.23 14.35 7.23
N LEU A 214 -11.29 13.75 7.76
CA LEU A 214 -11.22 12.89 8.94
C LEU A 214 -10.29 11.69 8.71
N THR A 215 -10.41 11.03 7.56
CA THR A 215 -9.59 9.84 7.25
C THR A 215 -8.10 10.20 7.12
N ILE A 216 -7.79 11.37 6.55
CA ILE A 216 -6.42 11.89 6.44
C ILE A 216 -5.86 12.26 7.83
N VAL A 217 -6.64 12.97 8.66
CA VAL A 217 -6.21 13.33 10.02
C VAL A 217 -5.94 12.08 10.85
N LEU A 218 -6.86 11.12 10.82
CA LEU A 218 -6.71 9.87 11.58
C LEU A 218 -5.50 9.04 11.10
N TRP A 219 -5.16 9.05 9.82
CA TRP A 219 -3.94 8.37 9.32
C TRP A 219 -2.65 8.90 9.95
N ASN A 220 -2.58 10.22 10.20
CA ASN A 220 -1.39 10.88 10.73
C ASN A 220 -1.26 10.75 12.25
N ILE A 221 -2.31 10.34 12.95
CA ILE A 221 -2.31 10.14 14.41
C ILE A 221 -2.20 8.64 14.66
N TYR A 222 -1.18 8.18 15.40
CA TYR A 222 -0.97 6.76 15.68
C TYR A 222 -2.25 6.05 16.17
N MET A 223 -2.91 6.62 17.18
CA MET A 223 -4.16 6.08 17.71
C MET A 223 -5.32 6.14 16.69
N GLY A 224 -5.38 7.20 15.88
CA GLY A 224 -6.38 7.36 14.83
C GLY A 224 -6.23 6.29 13.74
N ARG A 225 -4.99 5.98 13.35
CA ARG A 225 -4.68 4.93 12.38
C ARG A 225 -5.13 3.57 12.89
N SER A 226 -4.80 3.24 14.15
CA SER A 226 -5.25 1.99 14.77
C SER A 226 -6.78 1.87 14.79
N ILE A 227 -7.49 2.96 15.09
CA ILE A 227 -8.97 2.96 15.08
C ILE A 227 -9.51 2.67 13.68
N ILE A 228 -8.98 3.28 12.63
CA ILE A 228 -9.44 3.03 11.25
C ILE A 228 -9.14 1.58 10.85
N VAL A 229 -7.94 1.08 11.12
CA VAL A 229 -7.55 -0.30 10.81
C VAL A 229 -8.48 -1.29 11.52
N MET A 230 -8.74 -1.11 12.82
CA MET A 230 -9.69 -1.94 13.58
C MET A 230 -11.09 -1.88 13.00
N LEU A 231 -11.54 -0.71 12.55
CA LEU A 231 -12.85 -0.53 11.94
C LEU A 231 -12.93 -1.20 10.56
N GLY A 232 -11.83 -1.26 9.82
CA GLY A 232 -11.70 -2.05 8.59
C GLY A 232 -11.79 -3.56 8.85
N ILE A 233 -11.06 -4.06 9.84
CA ILE A 233 -11.13 -5.46 10.27
C ILE A 233 -12.55 -5.81 10.74
N PHE A 234 -13.15 -4.95 11.56
CA PHE A 234 -14.50 -5.14 12.06
C PHE A 234 -15.48 -5.24 10.90
N ASP A 235 -15.43 -4.31 9.95
CA ASP A 235 -16.32 -4.37 8.79
C ASP A 235 -16.09 -5.60 7.92
N LEU A 236 -14.85 -6.06 7.74
CA LEU A 236 -14.55 -7.27 6.96
C LEU A 236 -15.13 -8.54 7.60
N ILE A 237 -15.05 -8.68 8.92
CA ILE A 237 -15.58 -9.86 9.65
C ILE A 237 -17.11 -9.81 9.76
N PHE A 238 -17.65 -8.61 9.98
CA PHE A 238 -19.03 -8.42 10.39
C PHE A 238 -19.92 -7.82 9.29
N SER A 239 -19.37 -7.51 8.11
CA SER A 239 -20.05 -6.82 7.00
C SER A 239 -20.86 -5.61 7.49
N PHE A 240 -20.21 -4.73 8.24
CA PHE A 240 -20.86 -3.65 8.98
C PHE A 240 -21.57 -2.63 8.07
N LYS A 241 -20.95 -2.26 6.93
CA LYS A 241 -21.57 -1.41 5.89
C LYS A 241 -22.91 -1.96 5.40
N TYR A 242 -23.02 -3.27 5.20
CA TYR A 242 -24.26 -3.91 4.74
C TYR A 242 -25.39 -3.71 5.75
N ARG A 243 -25.09 -3.86 7.04
CA ARG A 243 -26.06 -3.65 8.13
C ARG A 243 -26.49 -2.18 8.26
N LEU A 244 -25.57 -1.24 8.07
CA LEU A 244 -25.89 0.19 8.04
C LEU A 244 -26.90 0.53 6.95
N LEU A 245 -26.68 0.03 5.73
CA LEU A 245 -27.58 0.24 4.60
C LEU A 245 -28.95 -0.40 4.82
N TYR A 246 -28.99 -1.61 5.38
CA TYR A 246 -30.24 -2.30 5.70
C TYR A 246 -31.11 -1.49 6.67
N HIS A 247 -30.54 -1.00 7.78
CA HIS A 247 -31.28 -0.19 8.75
C HIS A 247 -31.79 1.13 8.18
N GLU A 248 -30.98 1.81 7.37
CA GLU A 248 -31.38 3.07 6.73
C GLU A 248 -32.55 2.85 5.74
N SER A 249 -32.55 1.73 5.00
CA SER A 249 -33.65 1.39 4.09
C SER A 249 -34.98 1.13 4.81
N LYS A 250 -34.93 0.53 6.01
CA LYS A 250 -36.12 0.25 6.84
C LYS A 250 -36.69 1.52 7.46
N LYS A 251 -35.86 2.50 7.79
CA LYS A 251 -36.30 3.79 8.37
C LYS A 251 -37.04 4.69 7.36
N ARG A 252 -36.84 4.45 6.07
CA ARG A 252 -37.48 5.21 4.96
C ARG A 252 -38.77 4.59 4.45
N ARG A 253 -39.17 3.43 4.98
CA ARG A 253 -40.49 2.81 4.76
C ARG A 253 -41.38 3.10 5.95
#